data_AF-A0A8T4TFW0-F1
#
_entry.id   AF-A0A8T4TFW0-F1
#
_cell.length_a   1.000
_cell.length_b   1.000
_cell.length_c   1.000
_cell.angle_alpha   90.00
_cell.angle_beta   90.00
_cell.angle_gamma   90.00
#
_symmetry.space_group_name_H-M   'P 1'
#
loop_
_entity.id
_entity.type
_entity.pdbx_description
1 polymer ?
#
loop_
_entity_poly.entity_id
_entity_poly.type
_entity_poly.pdbx_seq_one_letter_code
_entity_poly.pdbx_strand_id
1 'polypeptide(L)'
;MKRVSNNSIALLMIFLMLSSLIGTTLISYMLDKRATVSGEVPIQQTGTVGVTVAGTTPGGSTSTGGGGGGGGGGAPKTHIVDFRIKETYNYFVDKGDTVIVIFSDTDKYILKVEEHILKQTVSFNIDGTKFEVKSDEVTSVDFDRDNLVDMTIKFDDDGKIVFSLFHKPKTPEIVNPIISSQKISKEEAEKPIIPEEKASYLWLLIILIILIICILVYQHYKIRNVEKYQKRRTTKMSSNTKTTNVQSKDLVNEKLKRQLELLDKGYNSGFISKEAYFKGKKRINDSMNKL
;
A
#
# COMPACT_ATOMS: atom_id res chain seq x y z
N MET A 1 -20.06 -30.20 -22.90
CA MET A 1 -19.21 -29.34 -22.04
C MET A 1 -17.77 -29.36 -22.56
N LYS A 2 -17.21 -28.21 -22.94
CA LYS A 2 -15.79 -28.13 -23.37
C LYS A 2 -14.91 -28.21 -22.12
N ARG A 3 -13.94 -29.14 -22.09
CA ARG A 3 -12.94 -29.20 -21.01
C ARG A 3 -12.08 -27.94 -21.07
N VAL A 4 -12.01 -27.23 -19.95
CA VAL A 4 -11.13 -26.08 -19.77
C VAL A 4 -9.70 -26.58 -19.85
N SER A 5 -8.86 -25.92 -20.65
CA SER A 5 -7.46 -26.33 -20.80
C SER A 5 -6.69 -26.13 -19.49
N ASN A 6 -5.70 -26.97 -19.21
CA ASN A 6 -4.85 -26.80 -18.02
C ASN A 6 -4.19 -25.42 -17.97
N ASN A 7 -3.89 -24.83 -19.13
CA ASN A 7 -3.31 -23.49 -19.24
C ASN A 7 -4.27 -22.38 -18.76
N SER A 8 -5.57 -22.51 -19.05
CA SER A 8 -6.59 -21.58 -18.54
C SER A 8 -6.75 -21.65 -17.03
N ILE A 9 -6.58 -22.83 -16.43
CA ILE A 9 -6.62 -23.01 -14.98
C ILE A 9 -5.37 -22.37 -14.34
N ALA A 10 -4.19 -22.55 -14.93
CA ALA A 10 -2.96 -21.92 -14.46
C ALA A 10 -3.02 -20.39 -14.52
N LEU A 11 -3.54 -19.82 -15.61
CA LEU A 11 -3.74 -18.37 -15.75
C LEU A 11 -4.70 -17.80 -14.70
N LEU A 12 -5.79 -18.52 -14.39
CA LEU A 12 -6.73 -18.12 -13.34
C LEU A 12 -6.05 -18.09 -11.96
N MET A 13 -5.22 -19.09 -11.64
CA MET A 13 -4.48 -19.11 -10.37
C MET A 13 -3.50 -17.95 -10.25
N ILE A 14 -2.75 -17.65 -11.32
CA ILE A 14 -1.81 -16.52 -11.33
C ILE A 14 -2.57 -15.20 -11.13
N PHE A 15 -3.71 -15.03 -11.79
CA PHE A 15 -4.56 -13.83 -11.62
C PHE A 15 -5.08 -13.69 -10.18
N LEU A 16 -5.56 -14.78 -9.57
CA LEU A 16 -6.02 -14.77 -8.19
C LEU A 16 -4.89 -14.40 -7.21
N MET A 17 -3.69 -14.96 -7.38
CA MET A 17 -2.53 -14.61 -6.55
C MET A 17 -2.16 -13.12 -6.67
N LEU A 18 -2.07 -12.59 -7.90
CA LEU A 18 -1.79 -11.18 -8.14
C LEU A 18 -2.87 -10.27 -7.54
N SER A 19 -4.15 -10.63 -7.68
CA SER A 19 -5.25 -9.84 -7.11
C SER A 19 -5.20 -9.78 -5.59
N SER A 20 -4.80 -10.87 -4.92
CA SER A 20 -4.65 -10.88 -3.46
C SER A 20 -3.46 -10.03 -3.00
N LEU A 21 -2.35 -10.04 -3.76
CA LEU A 21 -1.17 -9.23 -3.46
C LEU A 21 -1.45 -7.72 -3.63
N ILE A 22 -2.17 -7.37 -4.70
CA ILE A 22 -2.62 -5.99 -4.94
C ILE A 22 -3.62 -5.56 -3.85
N GLY A 23 -4.55 -6.44 -3.46
CA GLY A 23 -5.53 -6.15 -2.41
C GLY A 23 -4.88 -5.93 -1.04
N THR A 24 -3.94 -6.81 -0.64
CA THR A 24 -3.24 -6.70 0.64
C THR A 24 -2.31 -5.48 0.71
N THR A 25 -1.66 -5.10 -0.38
CA THR A 25 -0.85 -3.88 -0.45
C THR A 25 -1.70 -2.62 -0.41
N LEU A 26 -2.85 -2.57 -1.11
CA LEU A 26 -3.80 -1.45 -1.02
C LEU A 26 -4.41 -1.31 0.38
N ILE A 27 -4.77 -2.43 1.02
CA ILE A 27 -5.28 -2.44 2.40
C ILE A 27 -4.20 -1.96 3.36
N SER A 28 -2.95 -2.40 3.21
CA SER A 28 -1.82 -1.92 4.04
C SER A 28 -1.57 -0.43 3.84
N TYR A 29 -1.60 0.06 2.59
CA TYR A 29 -1.43 1.49 2.30
C TYR A 29 -2.59 2.35 2.86
N MET A 30 -3.82 1.84 2.83
CA MET A 30 -4.98 2.51 3.43
C MET A 30 -4.96 2.45 4.96
N LEU A 31 -4.46 1.36 5.54
CA LEU A 31 -4.27 1.20 6.98
C LEU A 31 -3.16 2.12 7.50
N ASP A 32 -2.04 2.25 6.81
CA ASP A 32 -0.92 3.12 7.19
C ASP A 32 -1.36 4.60 7.27
N LYS A 33 -2.30 5.02 6.40
CA LYS A 33 -2.92 6.36 6.47
C LYS A 33 -3.94 6.54 7.60
N ARG A 34 -4.42 5.46 8.23
CA ARG A 34 -5.36 5.50 9.36
C ARG A 34 -4.72 5.07 10.69
N ALA A 35 -3.55 4.44 10.62
CA ALA A 35 -2.77 3.94 11.74
C ALA A 35 -1.75 4.99 12.16
N THR A 36 -2.23 6.16 12.61
CA THR A 36 -1.53 6.88 13.68
C THR A 36 -1.71 6.06 14.95
N VAL A 37 -0.95 4.97 15.06
CA VAL A 37 -0.93 4.10 16.24
C VAL A 37 -0.21 4.87 17.34
N SER A 38 -0.99 5.39 18.28
CA SER A 38 -0.52 5.65 19.63
C SER A 38 -0.16 4.31 20.27
N GLY A 39 1.10 3.90 20.13
CA GLY A 39 1.69 2.82 20.90
C GLY A 39 2.39 3.41 22.11
N GLU A 40 1.92 3.11 23.31
CA GLU A 40 2.69 3.34 24.53
C GLU A 40 3.96 2.48 24.48
N VAL A 41 5.10 3.14 24.30
CA VAL A 41 6.40 2.52 24.57
C VAL A 41 6.62 2.62 26.08
N PRO A 42 6.93 1.51 26.79
CA PRO A 42 7.38 1.60 28.16
C PRO A 42 8.79 2.17 28.16
N ILE A 43 8.92 3.49 28.23
CA ILE A 43 10.21 4.14 28.41
C ILE A 43 10.62 3.92 29.87
N GLN A 44 11.53 2.97 30.07
CA GLN A 44 12.32 2.90 31.29
C GLN A 44 13.20 4.16 31.36
N GLN A 45 12.78 5.10 32.22
CA GLN A 45 13.54 6.17 32.85
C GLN A 45 14.63 6.90 32.03
N THR A 46 14.34 8.17 31.71
CA THR A 46 15.24 9.29 31.99
C THR A 46 14.44 10.36 32.71
N GLY A 47 14.90 10.73 33.91
CA GLY A 47 14.14 11.50 34.88
C GLY A 47 13.87 12.93 34.44
N THR A 48 12.61 13.35 34.54
CA THR A 48 12.26 14.77 34.54
C THR A 48 12.26 15.24 35.99
N VAL A 49 13.18 16.14 36.35
CA VAL A 49 13.07 16.92 37.57
C VAL A 49 11.85 17.84 37.40
N GLY A 50 10.74 17.47 38.04
CA GLY A 50 9.60 18.34 38.23
C GLY A 50 9.93 19.33 39.33
N VAL A 51 10.23 20.58 38.96
CA VAL A 51 10.28 21.67 39.94
C VAL A 51 8.84 22.05 40.26
N THR A 52 8.36 21.63 41.42
CA THR A 52 7.13 22.16 42.02
C THR A 52 7.46 23.53 42.59
N VAL A 53 7.06 24.60 41.92
CA VAL A 53 7.03 25.92 42.56
C VAL A 53 5.75 25.97 43.38
N ALA A 54 5.92 25.97 44.71
CA ALA A 54 4.83 26.16 45.65
C ALA A 54 4.15 27.51 45.37
N GLY A 55 2.91 27.48 44.89
CA GLY A 55 2.06 28.66 44.84
C GLY A 55 1.84 29.14 46.28
N THR A 56 2.28 30.35 46.59
CA THR A 56 1.86 31.03 47.83
C THR A 56 0.35 31.16 47.81
N THR A 57 -0.30 30.41 48.69
CA THR A 57 -1.71 30.53 49.02
C THR A 57 -2.01 32.00 49.35
N PRO A 58 -2.97 32.68 48.71
CA PRO A 58 -3.45 33.95 49.24
C PRO A 58 -4.09 33.68 50.60
N GLY A 59 -3.62 34.41 51.60
CA GLY A 59 -4.05 34.31 53.00
C GLY A 59 -5.56 34.38 53.17
N GLY A 60 -6.02 33.69 54.20
CA GLY A 60 -7.42 33.43 54.47
C GLY A 60 -8.28 34.66 54.76
N SER A 61 -9.57 34.48 54.50
CA SER A 61 -10.64 35.17 55.20
C SER A 61 -11.60 34.11 55.73
N THR A 62 -11.77 34.14 57.05
CA THR A 62 -12.78 33.40 57.80
C THR A 62 -14.16 33.96 57.47
N SER A 63 -15.04 33.16 56.88
CA SER A 63 -16.49 33.36 57.05
C SER A 63 -17.25 32.05 56.97
N THR A 64 -18.01 31.85 58.04
CA THR A 64 -18.84 30.71 58.37
C THR A 64 -20.17 30.81 57.63
N GLY A 65 -20.61 29.72 56.99
CA GLY A 65 -22.02 29.48 56.71
C GLY A 65 -22.45 29.53 55.24
N GLY A 66 -23.14 28.47 54.81
CA GLY A 66 -23.98 28.46 53.61
C GLY A 66 -23.43 27.58 52.49
N GLY A 67 -23.94 26.34 52.42
CA GLY A 67 -23.62 25.39 51.36
C GLY A 67 -23.99 25.92 49.97
N GLY A 68 -23.04 25.81 49.04
CA GLY A 68 -23.23 26.00 47.61
C GLY A 68 -22.20 25.14 46.90
N GLY A 69 -22.65 24.24 46.03
CA GLY A 69 -21.79 23.32 45.28
C GLY A 69 -20.70 24.07 44.53
N GLY A 70 -19.45 23.86 44.96
CA GLY A 70 -18.27 24.47 44.35
C GLY A 70 -18.05 23.90 42.96
N GLY A 71 -18.23 24.75 41.94
CA GLY A 71 -17.66 24.50 40.62
C GLY A 71 -16.15 24.47 40.78
N GLY A 72 -15.56 23.27 40.64
CA GLY A 72 -14.12 23.09 40.67
C GLY A 72 -13.50 23.86 39.51
N GLY A 73 -12.96 25.05 39.80
CA GLY A 73 -12.04 25.71 38.89
C GLY A 73 -10.90 24.73 38.60
N GLY A 74 -10.67 24.43 37.32
CA GLY A 74 -9.61 23.51 36.93
C GLY A 74 -8.29 23.98 37.50
N ALA A 75 -7.60 23.11 38.23
CA ALA A 75 -6.24 23.40 38.66
C ALA A 75 -5.35 23.60 37.43
N PRO A 76 -4.33 24.50 37.49
CA PRO A 76 -3.36 24.66 36.42
C PRO A 76 -2.78 23.33 35.96
N LYS A 77 -2.74 23.11 34.65
CA LYS A 77 -2.27 21.87 34.03
C LYS A 77 -0.88 22.06 33.45
N THR A 78 -0.15 20.96 33.33
CA THR A 78 1.11 20.91 32.59
C THR A 78 0.88 20.16 31.28
N HIS A 79 1.14 20.82 30.16
CA HIS A 79 1.09 20.23 28.82
C HIS A 79 2.53 19.90 28.37
N ILE A 80 2.72 18.73 27.76
CA ILE A 80 4.03 18.31 27.25
C ILE A 80 3.95 18.23 25.73
N VAL A 81 4.81 19.00 25.07
CA VAL A 81 4.97 19.08 23.62
C VAL A 81 6.31 18.42 23.30
N ASP A 82 6.29 17.17 22.81
CA ASP A 82 7.50 16.39 22.54
C ASP A 82 7.75 16.20 21.04
N PHE A 83 8.51 17.13 20.47
CA PHE A 83 8.81 17.14 19.04
C PHE A 83 9.72 15.99 18.58
N ARG A 84 10.21 15.14 19.49
CA ARG A 84 10.85 13.87 19.11
C ARG A 84 9.84 12.84 18.58
N ILE A 85 8.58 12.97 19.00
CA ILE A 85 7.50 12.02 18.71
C ILE A 85 6.58 12.56 17.62
N LYS A 86 6.29 13.87 17.63
CA LYS A 86 5.30 14.47 16.73
C LYS A 86 5.67 15.91 16.37
N GLU A 87 5.52 16.29 15.10
CA GLU A 87 5.89 17.63 14.60
C GLU A 87 4.88 18.74 14.92
N THR A 88 3.65 18.40 15.30
CA THR A 88 2.56 19.37 15.55
C THR A 88 1.69 18.97 16.73
N TYR A 89 1.39 19.93 17.60
CA TYR A 89 0.56 19.73 18.80
C TYR A 89 -0.55 20.75 18.91
N ASN A 90 -1.74 20.31 19.33
CA ASN A 90 -2.94 21.14 19.47
C ASN A 90 -3.47 20.97 20.90
N TYR A 91 -3.53 22.06 21.67
CA TYR A 91 -3.97 22.04 23.06
C TYR A 91 -4.97 23.16 23.37
N PHE A 92 -5.87 22.88 24.32
CA PHE A 92 -6.58 23.90 25.06
C PHE A 92 -5.71 24.30 26.24
N VAL A 93 -5.39 25.59 26.32
CA VAL A 93 -4.47 26.13 27.32
C VAL A 93 -5.20 27.20 28.12
N ASP A 94 -5.28 27.00 29.43
CA ASP A 94 -5.94 27.91 30.35
C ASP A 94 -4.91 28.83 31.05
N LYS A 95 -5.40 29.90 31.68
CA LYS A 95 -4.53 30.80 32.47
C LYS A 95 -3.85 30.01 33.60
N GLY A 96 -2.52 30.16 33.69
CA GLY A 96 -1.71 29.49 34.70
C GLY A 96 -1.16 28.13 34.27
N ASP A 97 -1.60 27.59 33.13
CA ASP A 97 -1.03 26.38 32.57
C ASP A 97 0.46 26.55 32.24
N THR A 98 1.19 25.44 32.29
CA THR A 98 2.59 25.36 31.89
C THR A 98 2.71 24.47 30.68
N VAL A 99 3.36 24.93 29.62
CA VAL A 99 3.65 24.14 28.42
C VAL A 99 5.14 23.86 28.39
N ILE A 100 5.51 22.58 28.47
CA ILE A 100 6.89 22.12 28.37
C ILE A 100 7.12 21.67 26.93
N VAL A 101 8.10 22.28 26.27
CA VAL A 101 8.47 21.97 24.88
C VAL A 101 9.82 21.27 24.85
N ILE A 102 9.88 20.13 24.15
CA ILE A 102 11.05 19.26 24.04
C ILE A 102 11.41 19.12 22.56
N PHE A 103 12.62 19.54 22.19
CA PHE A 103 13.13 19.49 20.81
C PHE A 103 14.15 18.35 20.61
N SER A 104 14.80 17.89 21.68
CA SER A 104 15.84 16.85 21.70
C SER A 104 15.95 16.20 23.09
N ASP A 105 16.79 15.17 23.24
CA ASP A 105 17.04 14.54 24.56
C ASP A 105 17.71 15.50 25.57
N THR A 106 18.22 16.65 25.13
CA THR A 106 18.92 17.63 25.98
C THR A 106 18.21 18.98 26.09
N ASP A 107 17.35 19.33 25.14
CA ASP A 107 16.84 20.71 25.03
C ASP A 107 15.37 20.77 25.44
N LYS A 108 15.11 21.59 26.48
CA LYS A 108 13.79 21.79 27.06
C LYS A 108 13.52 23.28 27.27
N TYR A 109 12.40 23.73 26.73
CA TYR A 109 11.89 25.08 26.92
C TYR A 109 10.61 25.03 27.76
N ILE A 110 10.44 26.00 28.65
CA ILE A 110 9.26 26.11 29.50
C ILE A 110 8.53 27.39 29.12
N LEU A 111 7.33 27.23 28.55
CA LEU A 111 6.43 28.30 28.24
C LEU A 111 5.41 28.41 29.36
N LYS A 112 5.36 29.56 30.03
CA LYS A 112 4.35 29.84 31.04
C LYS A 112 3.26 30.75 30.48
N VAL A 113 2.00 30.35 30.68
CA VAL A 113 0.83 31.12 30.25
C VAL A 113 0.51 32.12 31.35
N GLU A 114 0.83 33.40 31.11
CA GLU A 114 0.66 34.45 32.11
C GLU A 114 -0.75 35.05 32.08
N GLU A 115 -1.32 35.19 30.89
CA GLU A 115 -2.64 35.80 30.69
C GLU A 115 -3.37 35.17 29.51
N HIS A 116 -4.67 34.96 29.69
CA HIS A 116 -5.60 34.54 28.65
C HIS A 116 -6.74 35.55 28.61
N ILE A 117 -6.81 36.32 27.52
CA ILE A 117 -7.80 37.38 27.34
C ILE A 117 -8.96 36.84 26.48
N LEU A 118 -10.19 37.21 26.84
CA LEU A 118 -11.46 36.87 26.16
C LEU A 118 -11.52 37.17 24.64
N LYS A 119 -10.47 37.74 24.06
CA LYS A 119 -10.32 38.08 22.63
C LYS A 119 -9.29 37.21 21.91
N GLN A 120 -9.00 36.01 22.44
CA GLN A 120 -8.07 35.04 21.85
C GLN A 120 -6.63 35.59 21.76
N THR A 121 -6.19 36.27 22.81
CA THR A 121 -4.79 36.64 23.01
C THR A 121 -4.23 35.84 24.18
N VAL A 122 -3.10 35.18 23.97
CA VAL A 122 -2.39 34.40 24.99
C VAL A 122 -1.00 35.00 25.19
N SER A 123 -0.69 35.37 26.43
CA SER A 123 0.64 35.85 26.81
C SER A 123 1.51 34.70 27.26
N PHE A 124 2.65 34.53 26.60
CA PHE A 124 3.68 33.54 26.94
C PHE A 124 4.92 34.22 27.52
N ASN A 125 5.66 33.45 28.31
CA ASN A 125 6.98 33.82 28.80
C ASN A 125 7.94 32.65 28.53
N ILE A 126 9.00 32.91 27.75
CA ILE A 126 10.10 31.98 27.46
C ILE A 126 11.39 32.63 27.95
N ASP A 127 12.03 32.01 28.94
CA ASP A 127 13.32 32.46 29.48
C ASP A 127 13.36 33.95 29.86
N GLY A 128 12.24 34.47 30.38
CA GLY A 128 12.09 35.88 30.77
C GLY A 128 11.63 36.81 29.65
N THR A 129 11.60 36.34 28.41
CA THR A 129 11.09 37.07 27.26
C THR A 129 9.57 36.87 27.16
N LYS A 130 8.82 37.94 27.40
CA LYS A 130 7.36 37.95 27.31
C LYS A 130 6.90 38.31 25.90
N PHE A 131 5.90 37.61 25.40
CA PHE A 131 5.28 37.91 24.11
C PHE A 131 3.81 37.48 24.08
N GLU A 132 3.07 38.02 23.12
CA GLU A 132 1.65 37.78 22.95
C GLU A 132 1.38 37.09 21.62
N VAL A 133 0.53 36.07 21.64
CA VAL A 133 0.02 35.40 20.45
C VAL A 133 -1.45 35.77 20.31
N LYS A 134 -1.83 36.39 19.19
CA LYS A 134 -3.22 36.74 18.86
C LYS A 134 -3.80 35.72 17.89
N SER A 135 -5.13 35.58 17.87
CA SER A 135 -5.81 34.64 16.98
C SER A 135 -5.70 34.92 15.49
N ASP A 136 -5.45 36.17 15.11
CA ASP A 136 -5.27 36.58 13.72
C ASP A 136 -3.79 36.69 13.31
N GLU A 137 -2.87 36.21 14.15
CA GLU A 137 -1.42 36.31 13.94
C GLU A 137 -0.75 34.93 14.00
N VAL A 138 0.29 34.75 13.18
CA VAL A 138 1.26 33.67 13.36
C VAL A 138 2.46 34.28 14.07
N THR A 139 2.81 33.71 15.22
CA THR A 139 3.99 34.12 15.97
C THR A 139 5.12 33.12 15.72
N SER A 140 6.20 33.61 15.14
CA SER A 140 7.42 32.86 14.87
C SER A 140 8.43 33.10 15.99
N VAL A 141 9.12 32.04 16.40
CA VAL A 141 10.17 32.04 17.40
C VAL A 141 11.42 31.46 16.76
N ASP A 142 12.49 32.23 16.82
CA ASP A 142 13.86 31.86 16.43
C ASP A 142 14.68 31.79 17.73
N PHE A 143 15.05 30.57 18.13
CA PHE A 143 15.71 30.29 19.41
C PHE A 143 17.22 30.52 19.34
N ASP A 144 17.87 30.26 18.20
CA ASP A 144 19.34 30.33 18.06
C ASP A 144 19.84 31.54 17.26
N ARG A 145 18.92 32.39 16.80
CA ARG A 145 19.18 33.67 16.10
C ARG A 145 19.89 33.48 14.76
N ASP A 146 19.69 32.34 14.12
CA ASP A 146 20.23 32.07 12.78
C ASP A 146 19.37 32.70 11.66
N ASN A 147 18.31 33.44 12.03
CA ASN A 147 17.35 34.09 11.14
C ASN A 147 16.51 33.09 10.33
N LEU A 148 16.44 31.83 10.78
CA LEU A 148 15.45 30.85 10.37
C LEU A 148 14.37 30.75 11.45
N VAL A 149 13.15 30.46 11.03
CA VAL A 149 12.06 30.23 11.97
C VAL A 149 12.18 28.81 12.50
N ASP A 150 12.41 28.67 13.81
CA ASP A 150 12.43 27.37 14.47
C ASP A 150 11.01 26.89 14.73
N MET A 151 10.20 27.72 15.38
CA MET A 151 8.85 27.35 15.83
C MET A 151 7.83 28.41 15.45
N THR A 152 6.62 27.98 15.12
CA THR A 152 5.46 28.86 15.03
C THR A 152 4.39 28.48 16.03
N ILE A 153 3.70 29.50 16.54
CA ILE A 153 2.57 29.41 17.44
C ILE A 153 1.42 30.18 16.79
N LYS A 154 0.27 29.52 16.62
CA LYS A 154 -0.96 30.13 16.07
C LYS A 154 -2.20 29.53 16.71
N PHE A 155 -3.35 30.16 16.49
CA PHE A 155 -4.64 29.55 16.78
C PHE A 155 -5.14 28.78 15.54
N ASP A 156 -5.78 27.62 15.76
CA ASP A 156 -6.58 26.97 14.73
C ASP A 156 -8.02 27.51 14.70
N ASP A 157 -8.81 27.02 13.74
CA ASP A 157 -10.22 27.43 13.57
C ASP A 157 -11.10 27.08 14.79
N ASP A 158 -10.69 26.12 15.61
CA ASP A 158 -11.36 25.72 16.86
C ASP A 158 -10.92 26.58 18.07
N GLY A 159 -10.00 27.53 17.88
CA GLY A 159 -9.44 28.35 18.94
C GLY A 159 -8.41 27.63 19.82
N LYS A 160 -7.87 26.50 19.37
CA LYS A 160 -6.76 25.78 20.05
C LYS A 160 -5.44 26.40 19.64
N ILE A 161 -4.46 26.35 20.55
CA ILE A 161 -3.10 26.78 20.24
C ILE A 161 -2.38 25.63 19.54
N VAL A 162 -1.87 25.92 18.34
CA VAL A 162 -1.10 25.01 17.51
C VAL A 162 0.37 25.41 17.56
N PHE A 163 1.21 24.47 17.96
CA PHE A 163 2.66 24.59 17.92
C PHE A 163 3.20 23.76 16.75
N SER A 164 4.00 24.38 15.87
CA SER A 164 4.65 23.70 14.74
C SER A 164 6.15 24.01 14.74
N LEU A 165 6.97 22.97 14.73
CA LEU A 165 8.43 23.06 14.69
C LEU A 165 8.93 22.81 13.25
N PHE A 166 9.80 23.68 12.74
CA PHE A 166 10.42 23.56 11.42
C PHE A 166 11.89 23.21 11.51
N HIS A 167 12.62 23.85 12.42
CA HIS A 167 14.03 23.63 12.62
C HIS A 167 14.31 23.30 14.08
N LYS A 168 15.24 22.39 14.27
CA LYS A 168 15.68 21.98 15.59
C LYS A 168 16.85 22.89 15.99
N PRO A 169 16.72 23.70 17.06
CA PRO A 169 17.77 24.61 17.46
C PRO A 169 19.06 23.82 17.79
N LYS A 170 20.20 24.33 17.34
CA LYS A 170 21.49 23.63 17.53
C LYS A 170 22.11 23.99 18.86
N THR A 171 21.72 23.30 19.93
CA THR A 171 22.18 23.56 21.31
C THR A 171 21.69 24.93 21.79
N PRO A 172 21.10 25.04 22.99
CA PRO A 172 20.72 26.35 23.51
C PRO A 172 21.99 27.12 23.86
N GLU A 173 22.47 27.96 22.95
CA GLU A 173 23.20 29.14 23.41
C GLU A 173 22.21 29.95 24.24
N ILE A 174 22.61 30.37 25.44
CA ILE A 174 21.76 31.14 26.37
C ILE A 174 21.55 32.53 25.77
N VAL A 175 20.69 32.62 24.78
CA VAL A 175 20.37 33.83 24.06
C VAL A 175 18.86 33.96 24.07
N ASN A 176 18.39 35.18 24.32
CA ASN A 176 16.96 35.46 24.28
C ASN A 176 16.44 35.20 22.86
N PRO A 177 15.34 34.45 22.71
CA PRO A 177 14.78 34.14 21.40
C PRO A 177 14.32 35.41 20.69
N ILE A 178 14.44 35.43 19.36
CA ILE A 178 13.83 36.46 18.52
C ILE A 178 12.38 36.04 18.25
N ILE A 179 11.45 36.95 18.57
CA ILE A 179 10.02 36.70 18.41
C ILE A 179 9.48 37.69 17.39
N SER A 180 8.79 37.18 16.38
CA SER A 180 8.19 37.97 15.31
C SER A 180 6.76 37.52 15.08
N SER A 181 5.81 38.46 15.09
CA SER A 181 4.40 38.18 14.83
C SER A 181 4.00 38.81 13.51
N GLN A 182 3.40 38.00 12.63
CA GLN A 182 2.84 38.46 11.36
C GLN A 182 1.33 38.21 11.35
N LYS A 183 0.56 39.23 10.97
CA LYS A 183 -0.87 39.04 10.71
C LYS A 183 -1.06 38.02 9.60
N ILE A 184 -1.95 37.06 9.84
CA ILE A 184 -2.40 36.13 8.81
C ILE A 184 -3.10 37.00 7.76
N SER A 185 -2.44 37.22 6.63
CA SER A 185 -3.10 37.86 5.49
C SER A 185 -4.22 36.93 5.08
N LYS A 186 -5.47 37.32 5.39
CA LYS A 186 -6.68 36.55 5.04
C LYS A 186 -6.76 36.24 3.53
N GLU A 187 -6.00 36.96 2.72
CA GLU A 187 -5.90 36.79 1.27
C GLU A 187 -5.14 35.51 0.84
N GLU A 188 -4.36 34.88 1.72
CA GLU A 188 -3.65 33.62 1.42
C GLU A 188 -4.38 32.37 1.96
N ALA A 189 -5.30 32.53 2.91
CA ALA A 189 -6.11 31.45 3.49
C ALA A 189 -7.29 31.01 2.60
N GLU A 190 -7.66 31.81 1.59
CA GLU A 190 -8.78 31.53 0.68
C GLU A 190 -8.38 31.24 -0.77
N LYS A 191 -7.08 31.16 -1.10
CA LYS A 191 -6.72 30.42 -2.30
C LYS A 191 -7.17 29.00 -2.02
N PRO A 192 -8.16 28.44 -2.76
CA PRO A 192 -8.51 27.05 -2.59
C PRO A 192 -7.20 26.31 -2.72
N ILE A 193 -6.83 25.56 -1.69
CA ILE A 193 -5.77 24.57 -1.77
C ILE A 193 -6.26 23.66 -2.88
N ILE A 194 -5.88 23.95 -4.13
CA ILE A 194 -6.09 23.06 -5.25
C ILE A 194 -5.32 21.84 -4.78
N PRO A 195 -6.01 20.75 -4.37
CA PRO A 195 -5.32 19.60 -3.82
C PRO A 195 -4.29 19.19 -4.85
N GLU A 196 -3.02 19.29 -4.47
CA GLU A 196 -1.88 19.02 -5.33
C GLU A 196 -2.18 17.74 -6.11
N GLU A 197 -2.24 17.88 -7.44
CA GLU A 197 -3.03 17.03 -8.32
C GLU A 197 -2.74 15.54 -8.11
N LYS A 198 -3.66 14.86 -7.42
CA LYS A 198 -3.80 13.40 -7.45
C LYS A 198 -4.16 12.87 -8.86
N ALA A 199 -4.33 13.75 -9.84
CA ALA A 199 -4.61 13.42 -11.24
C ALA A 199 -3.46 12.65 -11.91
N SER A 200 -2.21 12.83 -11.46
CA SER A 200 -1.05 12.14 -12.05
C SER A 200 -1.13 10.61 -11.93
N TYR A 201 -1.58 10.11 -10.77
CA TYR A 201 -1.72 8.67 -10.53
C TYR A 201 -2.89 8.03 -11.31
N LEU A 202 -3.96 8.80 -11.54
CA LEU A 202 -5.10 8.33 -12.35
C LEU A 202 -4.68 8.10 -13.81
N TRP A 203 -3.91 9.01 -14.39
CA TRP A 203 -3.37 8.86 -15.74
C TRP A 203 -2.41 7.67 -15.86
N LEU A 204 -1.51 7.48 -14.88
CA LEU A 204 -0.62 6.31 -14.84
C LEU A 204 -1.41 4.99 -14.79
N LEU A 205 -2.49 4.95 -14.01
CA LEU A 205 -3.35 3.77 -13.91
C LEU A 205 -4.10 3.49 -15.23
N ILE A 206 -4.59 4.52 -15.92
CA ILE A 206 -5.22 4.38 -17.25
C ILE A 206 -4.22 3.84 -18.27
N ILE A 207 -2.99 4.38 -18.30
CA ILE A 207 -1.92 3.91 -19.20
C ILE A 207 -1.59 2.44 -18.93
N LEU A 208 -1.52 2.03 -17.66
CA LEU A 208 -1.25 0.65 -17.26
C LEU A 208 -2.34 -0.32 -17.75
N ILE A 209 -3.62 0.06 -17.64
CA ILE A 209 -4.74 -0.75 -18.12
C ILE A 209 -4.68 -0.93 -19.64
N ILE A 210 -4.38 0.13 -20.39
CA ILE A 210 -4.24 0.08 -21.85
C ILE A 210 -3.09 -0.86 -22.26
N LEU A 211 -1.96 -0.80 -21.56
CA LEU A 211 -0.81 -1.70 -21.80
C LEU A 211 -1.19 -3.17 -21.62
N ILE A 212 -1.91 -3.51 -20.56
CA ILE A 212 -2.38 -4.88 -20.28
C ILE A 212 -3.31 -5.37 -21.40
N ILE A 213 -4.25 -4.53 -21.84
CA ILE A 213 -5.17 -4.87 -22.94
C ILE A 213 -4.39 -5.15 -24.24
N CYS A 214 -3.40 -4.32 -24.57
CA CYS A 214 -2.54 -4.53 -25.75
C CYS A 214 -1.80 -5.87 -25.70
N ILE A 215 -1.24 -6.25 -24.53
CA ILE A 215 -0.55 -7.55 -24.36
C ILE A 215 -1.52 -8.71 -24.55
N LEU A 216 -2.73 -8.63 -23.99
CA LEU A 216 -3.74 -9.68 -24.14
C LEU A 216 -4.19 -9.85 -25.61
N VAL A 217 -4.41 -8.74 -26.32
CA VAL A 217 -4.74 -8.75 -27.75
C VAL A 217 -3.60 -9.37 -28.57
N TYR A 218 -2.35 -9.01 -28.27
CA TYR A 218 -1.18 -9.57 -28.94
C TYR A 218 -1.06 -11.09 -28.71
N GLN A 219 -1.22 -11.55 -27.47
CA GLN A 219 -1.20 -12.98 -27.16
C GLN A 219 -2.32 -13.74 -27.88
N HIS A 220 -3.53 -13.18 -27.91
CA HIS A 220 -4.66 -13.78 -28.63
C HIS A 220 -4.38 -13.91 -30.14
N TYR A 221 -3.77 -12.88 -30.74
CA TYR A 221 -3.38 -12.90 -32.15
C TYR A 221 -2.29 -13.95 -32.43
N LYS A 222 -1.28 -14.04 -31.56
CA LYS A 222 -0.21 -15.04 -31.66
C LYS A 222 -0.76 -16.46 -31.59
N ILE A 223 -1.66 -16.75 -30.64
CA ILE A 223 -2.29 -18.07 -30.49
C ILE A 223 -3.09 -18.43 -31.75
N ARG A 224 -3.91 -17.52 -32.29
CA ARG A 224 -4.65 -17.76 -33.54
C ARG A 224 -3.75 -18.09 -34.73
N ASN A 225 -2.57 -17.48 -34.83
CA ASN A 225 -1.62 -17.78 -35.89
C ASN A 225 -0.98 -19.17 -35.74
N VAL A 226 -0.66 -19.56 -34.50
CA VAL A 226 -0.16 -20.91 -34.21
C VAL A 226 -1.22 -21.98 -34.51
N GLU A 227 -2.48 -21.75 -34.15
CA GLU A 227 -3.58 -22.67 -34.47
C GLU A 227 -3.75 -22.86 -35.98
N LYS A 228 -3.70 -21.79 -36.77
CA LYS A 228 -3.73 -21.87 -38.24
C LYS A 228 -2.57 -22.70 -38.78
N TYR A 229 -1.38 -22.52 -38.23
CA TYR A 229 -0.20 -23.28 -38.65
C TYR A 229 -0.33 -24.77 -38.31
N GLN A 230 -0.77 -25.10 -37.09
CA GLN A 230 -0.98 -26.48 -36.67
C GLN A 230 -2.08 -27.17 -37.49
N LYS A 231 -3.20 -26.49 -37.76
CA LYS A 231 -4.29 -27.04 -38.59
C LYS A 231 -3.82 -27.38 -40.01
N ARG A 232 -2.96 -26.55 -40.62
CA ARG A 232 -2.36 -26.84 -41.94
C ARG A 232 -1.39 -28.02 -41.88
N ARG A 233 -0.66 -28.20 -40.77
CA ARG A 233 0.27 -29.31 -40.60
C ARG A 233 -0.46 -30.63 -40.38
N THR A 234 -1.51 -30.65 -39.54
CA THR A 234 -2.29 -31.86 -39.26
C THR A 234 -3.10 -32.32 -40.47
N THR A 235 -3.63 -31.40 -41.29
CA THR A 235 -4.31 -31.77 -42.55
C THR A 235 -3.34 -32.40 -43.55
N LYS A 236 -2.12 -31.85 -43.70
CA LYS A 236 -1.07 -32.45 -44.54
C LYS A 236 -0.61 -33.83 -44.05
N MET A 237 -0.47 -34.02 -42.74
CA MET A 237 -0.14 -35.33 -42.17
C MET A 237 -1.26 -36.34 -42.41
N SER A 238 -2.52 -35.95 -42.16
CA SER A 238 -3.69 -36.81 -42.38
C SER A 238 -3.85 -37.23 -43.85
N SER A 239 -3.61 -36.33 -44.81
CA SER A 239 -3.66 -36.68 -46.23
C SER A 239 -2.55 -37.66 -46.62
N ASN A 240 -1.34 -37.49 -46.07
CA ASN A 240 -0.22 -38.40 -46.33
C ASN A 240 -0.45 -39.78 -45.70
N THR A 241 -1.00 -39.86 -44.49
CA THR A 241 -1.32 -41.16 -43.87
C THR A 241 -2.37 -41.94 -44.66
N LYS A 242 -3.35 -41.26 -45.27
CA LYS A 242 -4.32 -41.92 -46.16
C LYS A 242 -3.66 -42.52 -47.40
N THR A 243 -2.72 -41.81 -48.04
CA THR A 243 -2.02 -42.35 -49.22
C THR A 243 -1.05 -43.48 -48.88
N THR A 244 -0.37 -43.43 -47.72
CA THR A 244 0.52 -44.54 -47.30
C THR A 244 -0.28 -45.80 -46.93
N ASN A 245 -1.47 -45.64 -46.34
CA ASN A 245 -2.32 -46.78 -45.98
C ASN A 245 -2.84 -47.51 -47.24
N VAL A 246 -3.21 -46.78 -48.30
CA VAL A 246 -3.61 -47.37 -49.59
C VAL A 246 -2.46 -48.17 -50.22
N GLN A 247 -1.25 -47.59 -50.31
CA GLN A 247 -0.08 -48.32 -50.83
C GLN A 247 0.28 -49.55 -49.98
N SER A 248 0.11 -49.47 -48.66
CA SER A 248 0.37 -50.61 -47.78
C SER A 248 -0.65 -51.74 -47.96
N LYS A 249 -1.93 -51.43 -48.22
CA LYS A 249 -2.95 -52.45 -48.50
C LYS A 249 -2.63 -53.20 -49.79
N ASP A 250 -2.20 -52.51 -50.83
CA ASP A 250 -1.82 -53.13 -52.11
C ASP A 250 -0.62 -54.07 -51.93
N LEU A 251 0.43 -53.62 -51.22
CA LEU A 251 1.61 -54.43 -50.91
C LEU A 251 1.28 -55.66 -50.05
N VAL A 252 0.39 -55.53 -49.05
CA VAL A 252 -0.03 -56.67 -48.22
C VAL A 252 -0.85 -57.65 -49.04
N ASN A 253 -1.75 -57.17 -49.91
CA ASN A 253 -2.54 -58.03 -50.79
C ASN A 253 -1.64 -58.80 -51.79
N GLU A 254 -0.63 -58.15 -52.35
CA GLU A 254 0.35 -58.81 -53.22
C GLU A 254 1.13 -59.91 -52.48
N LYS A 255 1.57 -59.65 -51.25
CA LYS A 255 2.24 -60.67 -50.41
C LYS A 255 1.34 -61.87 -50.11
N LEU A 256 0.08 -61.63 -49.77
CA LEU A 256 -0.88 -62.71 -49.50
C LEU A 256 -1.14 -63.54 -50.76
N LYS A 257 -1.20 -62.93 -51.96
CA LYS A 257 -1.30 -63.66 -53.23
C LYS A 257 -0.10 -64.57 -53.47
N ARG A 258 1.13 -64.06 -53.28
CA ARG A 258 2.34 -64.88 -53.40
C ARG A 258 2.38 -66.04 -52.40
N GLN A 259 1.92 -65.82 -51.16
CA GLN A 259 1.82 -66.90 -50.18
C GLN A 259 0.82 -67.98 -50.59
N LEU A 260 -0.32 -67.58 -51.17
CA LEU A 260 -1.33 -68.50 -51.67
C LEU A 260 -0.78 -69.35 -52.83
N GLU A 261 -0.04 -68.72 -53.75
CA GLU A 261 0.61 -69.40 -54.88
C GLU A 261 1.67 -70.41 -54.42
N LEU A 262 2.53 -70.02 -53.46
CA LEU A 262 3.52 -70.93 -52.88
C LEU A 262 2.86 -72.10 -52.14
N LEU A 263 1.74 -71.85 -51.45
CA LEU A 263 0.96 -72.89 -50.78
C LEU A 263 0.35 -73.87 -51.79
N ASP A 264 -0.22 -73.37 -52.90
CA ASP A 264 -0.74 -74.18 -54.00
C ASP A 264 0.38 -75.03 -54.62
N LYS A 265 1.55 -74.45 -54.86
CA LYS A 265 2.72 -75.16 -55.40
C LYS A 265 3.21 -76.27 -54.46
N GLY A 266 3.27 -75.99 -53.16
CA GLY A 266 3.68 -76.95 -52.14
C GLY A 266 2.71 -78.14 -52.02
N TYR A 267 1.41 -77.88 -52.12
CA TYR A 267 0.39 -78.92 -52.14
C TYR A 267 0.46 -79.79 -53.40
N ASN A 268 0.53 -79.17 -54.59
CA ASN A 268 0.60 -79.88 -55.87
C ASN A 268 1.88 -80.73 -56.01
N SER A 269 2.96 -80.33 -55.33
CA SER A 269 4.22 -81.07 -55.30
C SER A 269 4.25 -82.20 -54.25
N GLY A 270 3.19 -82.38 -53.47
CA GLY A 270 3.09 -83.42 -52.44
C GLY A 270 3.82 -83.12 -51.12
N PHE A 271 4.35 -81.90 -50.94
CA PHE A 271 5.07 -81.52 -49.71
C PHE A 271 4.15 -81.21 -48.53
N ILE A 272 2.84 -81.01 -48.78
CA ILE A 272 1.87 -80.57 -47.77
C ILE A 272 0.64 -81.47 -47.80
N SER A 273 0.16 -81.89 -46.63
CA SER A 273 -1.07 -82.67 -46.52
C SER A 273 -2.31 -81.84 -46.89
N LYS A 274 -3.35 -82.51 -47.39
CA LYS A 274 -4.62 -81.88 -47.81
C LYS A 274 -5.24 -81.02 -46.71
N GLU A 275 -5.23 -81.48 -45.46
CA GLU A 275 -5.77 -80.74 -44.32
C GLU A 275 -4.97 -79.47 -44.01
N ALA A 276 -3.64 -79.55 -44.04
CA ALA A 276 -2.77 -78.40 -43.83
C ALA A 276 -2.94 -77.35 -44.94
N TYR A 277 -3.11 -77.79 -46.20
CA TYR A 277 -3.42 -76.92 -47.33
C TYR A 277 -4.72 -76.13 -47.11
N PHE A 278 -5.84 -76.80 -46.82
CA PHE A 278 -7.13 -76.11 -46.62
C PHE A 278 -7.09 -75.14 -45.44
N LYS A 279 -6.42 -75.52 -44.34
CA LYS A 279 -6.24 -74.64 -43.19
C LYS A 279 -5.40 -73.41 -43.53
N GLY A 280 -4.33 -73.57 -44.29
CA GLY A 280 -3.49 -72.47 -44.76
C GLY A 280 -4.24 -71.53 -45.70
N LYS A 281 -4.93 -72.08 -46.70
CA LYS A 281 -5.72 -71.33 -47.68
C LYS A 281 -6.81 -70.50 -47.01
N LYS A 282 -7.54 -71.10 -46.06
CA LYS A 282 -8.58 -70.41 -45.28
C LYS A 282 -8.00 -69.21 -44.52
N ARG A 283 -6.86 -69.38 -43.82
CA ARG A 283 -6.21 -68.28 -43.08
C ARG A 283 -5.76 -67.13 -43.99
N ILE A 284 -5.22 -67.45 -45.17
CA ILE A 284 -4.80 -66.43 -46.15
C ILE A 284 -6.02 -65.68 -46.69
N ASN A 285 -7.09 -66.39 -47.06
CA ASN A 285 -8.34 -65.77 -47.53
C ASN A 285 -9.02 -64.92 -46.44
N ASP A 286 -9.06 -65.40 -45.20
CA ASP A 286 -9.58 -64.64 -44.06
C ASP A 286 -8.76 -63.35 -43.83
N SER A 287 -7.47 -63.39 -44.11
CA SER A 287 -6.58 -62.23 -44.02
C SER A 287 -6.80 -61.26 -45.20
N MET A 288 -7.07 -61.77 -46.41
CA MET A 288 -7.43 -60.95 -47.57
C MET A 288 -8.77 -60.24 -47.37
N ASN A 289 -9.78 -60.94 -46.83
CA ASN A 289 -11.12 -60.36 -46.59
C ASN A 289 -11.15 -59.31 -45.47
N LYS A 290 -10.11 -59.28 -44.61
CA LYS A 290 -9.99 -58.30 -43.51
C LYS A 290 -9.31 -57.00 -43.93
N LEU A 291 -8.67 -56.94 -45.10
CA LEU A 291 -7.98 -55.76 -45.62
C LEU A 291 -8.94 -54.83 -46.35
#